data_AF-A0A653HA88-F1
#
_entry.id   AF-A0A653HA88-F1
#
_cell.length_a   1.000
_cell.length_b   1.000
_cell.length_c   1.000
_cell.angle_alpha   90.00
_cell.angle_beta   90.00
_cell.angle_gamma   90.00
#
_symmetry.space_group_name_H-M   'P 1'
#
loop_
_entity.id
_entity.type
_entity.pdbx_description
1 polymer ?
#
loop_
_entity_poly.entity_id
_entity_poly.type
_entity_poly.pdbx_seq_one_letter_code
_entity_poly.pdbx_strand_id
1 'polypeptide(L)'
;MNLNEDNAITKKINMLRSLAIQKKQNNIYNNNIQDNGSYNGNNTYDYSVLLNNFEDCIKKKNGYKLHNILKLNQLPVHINVIDNMTENELLKMLKKKKLLKNYEQLIIDHFNIIKILCNKNCINWDLLLTTSCKFLSTFINIYCHNLWLLPYLLYICFFLNNISKYADMCSSNINNTTNTNKDDIYNEENEDIHNKNKYTIEVLNSIRGKIGTLKGDVEKHGAFIILMLQSIKLCMKLNNMQTTSSFLKIINSADISYSYIPKSFIVLFKYQLGMLYLQKLEYEKAEKEFIWAFSNSNKNKISFKKKILEAIICIRLNKGIYPPKHLLINYDLNIYIKIIYSMKKGNVFLYNNVVRNYSNYFFKYGLNECIDQIHFVVNRNLLKIIVDWWNKIVKDNLNKIY
;
A
#
# COMPACT_ATOMS: atom_id res chain seq x y z
N MET A 1 -4.24 34.98 -5.65
CA MET A 1 -2.81 34.75 -5.94
C MET A 1 -2.17 34.16 -4.69
N ASN A 2 -2.03 32.84 -4.67
CA ASN A 2 -1.03 32.09 -3.90
C ASN A 2 -0.82 30.81 -4.71
N LEU A 3 -0.26 31.01 -5.92
CA LEU A 3 0.51 29.97 -6.57
C LEU A 3 1.71 29.75 -5.65
N ASN A 4 1.85 28.56 -5.06
CA ASN A 4 3.13 27.92 -4.72
C ASN A 4 2.97 26.89 -3.59
N GLU A 5 2.12 25.89 -3.80
CA GLU A 5 2.44 24.53 -3.37
C GLU A 5 1.96 23.56 -4.45
N ASP A 6 2.57 23.62 -5.63
CA ASP A 6 2.33 22.62 -6.65
C ASP A 6 2.64 21.23 -6.06
N ASN A 7 1.62 20.38 -5.95
CA ASN A 7 1.78 18.98 -5.56
C ASN A 7 2.92 18.35 -6.38
N ALA A 8 3.74 17.49 -5.77
CA ALA A 8 4.87 16.84 -6.46
C ALA A 8 4.46 16.14 -7.77
N ILE A 9 3.21 15.69 -7.85
CA ILE A 9 2.58 15.12 -9.04
C ILE A 9 2.37 16.21 -10.11
N THR A 10 1.79 17.36 -9.74
CA THR A 10 1.59 18.51 -10.63
C THR A 10 2.91 19.09 -11.12
N LYS A 11 3.94 19.20 -10.26
CA LYS A 11 5.30 19.61 -10.67
C LYS A 11 5.90 18.66 -11.70
N LYS A 12 5.78 17.35 -11.47
CA LYS A 12 6.28 16.32 -12.39
C LYS A 12 5.54 16.34 -13.73
N ILE A 13 4.23 16.54 -13.71
CA ILE A 13 3.38 16.65 -14.91
C ILE A 13 3.70 17.93 -15.69
N ASN A 14 3.89 19.06 -15.01
CA ASN A 14 4.28 20.33 -15.62
C ASN A 14 5.72 20.28 -16.18
N MET A 15 6.64 19.55 -15.52
CA MET A 15 7.98 19.26 -16.06
C MET A 15 7.93 18.37 -17.31
N LEU A 16 7.06 17.34 -17.32
CA LEU A 16 6.86 16.50 -18.51
C LEU A 16 6.23 17.29 -19.67
N ARG A 17 5.37 18.28 -19.37
CA ARG A 17 4.83 19.22 -20.35
C ARG A 17 5.89 20.17 -20.89
N SER A 18 6.74 20.76 -20.05
CA SER A 18 7.80 21.66 -20.51
C SER A 18 8.80 20.93 -21.40
N LEU A 19 9.17 19.69 -21.05
CA LEU A 19 9.99 18.83 -21.91
C LEU A 19 9.32 18.48 -23.25
N ALA A 20 7.99 18.28 -23.26
CA ALA A 20 7.25 18.05 -24.50
C ALA A 20 7.14 19.32 -25.38
N ILE A 21 7.04 20.49 -24.77
CA ILE A 21 7.05 21.79 -25.46
C ILE A 21 8.45 22.08 -26.03
N GLN A 22 9.51 21.82 -25.28
CA GLN A 22 10.90 21.93 -25.75
C GLN A 22 11.20 20.99 -26.93
N LYS A 23 10.68 19.75 -26.90
CA LYS A 23 10.78 18.83 -28.05
C LYS A 23 10.01 19.32 -29.28
N LYS A 24 8.84 19.95 -29.10
CA LYS A 24 8.12 20.60 -30.20
C LYS A 24 8.87 21.80 -30.76
N GLN A 25 9.47 22.64 -29.91
CA GLN A 25 10.26 23.81 -30.34
C GLN A 25 11.55 23.39 -31.06
N ASN A 26 12.26 22.37 -30.58
CA ASN A 26 13.44 21.83 -31.28
C ASN A 26 13.10 21.18 -32.63
N ASN A 27 11.94 20.55 -32.76
CA ASN A 27 11.48 20.03 -34.06
C ASN A 27 11.08 21.16 -35.03
N ILE A 28 10.55 22.28 -34.54
CA ILE A 28 10.24 23.46 -35.37
C ILE A 28 11.54 24.14 -35.83
N TYR A 29 12.56 24.23 -34.97
CA TYR A 29 13.87 24.76 -35.35
C TYR A 29 14.61 23.87 -36.37
N ASN A 30 14.51 22.54 -36.24
CA ASN A 30 15.13 21.62 -37.22
C ASN A 30 14.38 21.55 -38.56
N ASN A 31 13.09 21.87 -38.58
CA ASN A 31 12.32 21.93 -39.84
C ASN A 31 12.59 23.20 -40.66
N ASN A 32 13.30 24.19 -40.12
CA ASN A 32 13.62 25.44 -40.82
C ASN A 32 15.00 25.39 -41.55
N ILE A 33 15.70 24.25 -41.59
CA ILE A 33 17.04 24.16 -42.20
C ILE A 33 17.12 23.21 -43.42
N GLN A 34 16.14 22.37 -43.74
CA GLN A 34 16.16 21.60 -44.99
C GLN A 34 14.77 21.44 -45.61
N ASP A 35 14.49 22.25 -46.62
CA ASP A 35 13.57 21.88 -47.70
C ASP A 35 14.19 20.76 -48.54
N ASN A 36 13.31 19.85 -49.00
CA ASN A 36 13.51 18.75 -49.94
C ASN A 36 14.15 17.46 -49.40
N GLY A 37 13.30 16.53 -48.97
CA GLY A 37 13.65 15.12 -48.86
C GLY A 37 12.68 14.32 -48.01
N SER A 38 11.90 13.45 -48.65
CA SER A 38 11.08 12.39 -48.06
C SER A 38 11.69 11.80 -46.79
N TYR A 39 11.07 12.03 -45.62
CA TYR A 39 11.33 11.24 -44.43
C TYR A 39 10.04 10.88 -43.71
N ASN A 40 9.80 9.57 -43.72
CA ASN A 40 8.74 8.82 -43.07
C ASN A 40 8.44 9.30 -41.64
N GLY A 41 7.15 9.43 -41.37
CA GLY A 41 6.64 9.51 -40.01
C GLY A 41 7.13 8.35 -39.16
N ASN A 42 7.44 8.65 -37.91
CA ASN A 42 7.28 7.73 -36.79
C ASN A 42 7.38 8.48 -35.46
N ASN A 43 6.39 8.20 -34.61
CA ASN A 43 6.30 8.48 -33.16
C ASN A 43 5.29 9.56 -32.69
N THR A 44 4.12 9.64 -33.35
CA THR A 44 2.88 9.96 -32.63
C THR A 44 2.40 8.71 -31.90
N TYR A 45 2.72 8.55 -30.61
CA TYR A 45 2.08 7.53 -29.78
C TYR A 45 0.60 7.91 -29.59
N ASP A 46 -0.25 7.45 -30.49
CA ASP A 46 -1.70 7.71 -30.47
C ASP A 46 -2.43 6.77 -29.50
N TYR A 47 -3.53 7.27 -28.92
CA TYR A 47 -4.47 6.49 -28.11
C TYR A 47 -5.05 5.29 -28.90
N SER A 48 -4.99 5.33 -30.24
CA SER A 48 -5.35 4.22 -31.14
C SER A 48 -4.45 2.99 -30.97
N VAL A 49 -3.15 3.18 -30.70
CA VAL A 49 -2.19 2.10 -30.42
C VAL A 49 -2.49 1.46 -29.06
N LEU A 50 -2.91 2.27 -28.09
CA LEU A 50 -3.35 1.77 -26.78
C LEU A 50 -4.62 0.94 -26.88
N LEU A 51 -5.60 1.40 -27.67
CA LEU A 51 -6.85 0.65 -27.95
C LEU A 51 -6.58 -0.66 -28.70
N ASN A 52 -5.65 -0.67 -29.64
CA ASN A 52 -5.23 -1.90 -30.35
C ASN A 52 -4.54 -2.89 -29.39
N ASN A 53 -3.65 -2.41 -28.53
CA ASN A 53 -3.00 -3.24 -27.51
C ASN A 53 -3.99 -3.77 -26.46
N PHE A 54 -5.03 -2.99 -26.13
CA PHE A 54 -6.10 -3.41 -25.23
C PHE A 54 -6.96 -4.53 -25.86
N GLU A 55 -7.31 -4.41 -27.14
CA GLU A 55 -8.00 -5.47 -27.89
C GLU A 55 -7.17 -6.76 -27.94
N ASP A 56 -5.87 -6.65 -28.19
CA ASP A 56 -4.97 -7.80 -28.19
C ASP A 56 -4.85 -8.45 -26.81
N CYS A 57 -4.95 -7.67 -25.73
CA CYS A 57 -4.98 -8.19 -24.37
C CYS A 57 -6.29 -8.91 -24.05
N ILE A 58 -7.42 -8.40 -24.52
CA ILE A 58 -8.72 -9.08 -24.40
C ILE A 58 -8.71 -10.39 -25.19
N LYS A 59 -8.24 -10.36 -26.44
CA LYS A 59 -8.12 -11.55 -27.29
C LYS A 59 -7.24 -12.63 -26.65
N LYS A 60 -6.14 -12.23 -25.99
CA LYS A 60 -5.20 -13.14 -25.31
C LYS A 60 -5.55 -13.46 -23.85
N LYS A 61 -6.64 -12.90 -23.29
CA LYS A 61 -7.05 -13.03 -21.87
C LYS A 61 -5.90 -12.85 -20.87
N ASN A 62 -4.99 -11.91 -21.11
CA ASN A 62 -3.79 -11.73 -20.30
C ASN A 62 -3.90 -10.51 -19.36
N GLY A 63 -4.27 -10.76 -18.11
CA GLY A 63 -4.47 -9.72 -17.09
C GLY A 63 -3.20 -8.96 -16.70
N TYR A 64 -2.03 -9.58 -16.87
CA TYR A 64 -0.73 -8.94 -16.56
C TYR A 64 -0.32 -7.93 -17.63
N LYS A 65 -0.58 -8.22 -18.91
CA LYS A 65 -0.35 -7.26 -20.00
C LYS A 65 -1.33 -6.08 -19.92
N LEU A 66 -2.59 -6.35 -19.58
CA LEU A 66 -3.59 -5.32 -19.32
C LEU A 66 -3.15 -4.39 -18.19
N HIS A 67 -2.68 -4.98 -17.08
CA HIS A 67 -2.12 -4.22 -15.96
C HIS A 67 -0.96 -3.32 -16.40
N ASN A 68 -0.06 -3.79 -17.28
CA ASN A 68 1.06 -2.98 -17.77
C ASN A 68 0.63 -1.80 -18.66
N ILE A 69 -0.45 -1.95 -19.42
CA ILE A 69 -0.97 -0.90 -20.31
C ILE A 69 -1.76 0.15 -19.52
N LEU A 70 -2.59 -0.28 -18.56
CA LEU A 70 -3.43 0.59 -17.75
C LEU A 70 -2.81 0.99 -16.41
N LYS A 71 -1.47 1.08 -16.33
CA LYS A 71 -0.81 1.55 -15.11
C LYS A 71 -1.19 3.00 -14.85
N LEU A 72 -2.14 3.25 -13.96
CA LEU A 72 -2.54 4.56 -13.44
C LEU A 72 -1.39 5.42 -12.86
N ASN A 73 -0.20 4.85 -12.63
CA ASN A 73 1.01 5.53 -12.14
C ASN A 73 1.92 6.00 -13.28
N GLN A 74 1.66 5.56 -14.51
CA GLN A 74 2.40 5.93 -15.71
C GLN A 74 1.42 6.52 -16.70
N LEU A 75 1.77 7.66 -17.30
CA LEU A 75 0.96 8.21 -18.38
C LEU A 75 1.00 7.21 -19.54
N PRO A 76 -0.15 6.63 -19.93
CA PRO A 76 -0.17 5.59 -20.94
C PRO A 76 0.01 6.16 -22.35
N VAL A 77 -0.14 7.48 -22.50
CA VAL A 77 -0.03 8.24 -23.75
C VAL A 77 0.66 9.57 -23.45
N HIS A 78 1.28 10.19 -24.45
CA HIS A 78 1.86 11.53 -24.31
C HIS A 78 0.83 12.56 -23.82
N ILE A 79 1.30 13.43 -22.91
CA ILE A 79 0.50 14.44 -22.18
C ILE A 79 -0.31 15.37 -23.12
N ASN A 80 0.21 15.62 -24.33
CA ASN A 80 -0.44 16.45 -25.35
C ASN A 80 -1.67 15.81 -25.99
N VAL A 81 -1.72 14.47 -26.08
CA VAL A 81 -2.89 13.75 -26.63
C VAL A 81 -3.99 13.67 -25.56
N ILE A 82 -3.60 13.53 -24.29
CA ILE A 82 -4.53 13.51 -23.16
C ILE A 82 -5.15 14.90 -22.93
N ASP A 83 -4.37 15.97 -23.07
CA ASP A 83 -4.85 17.36 -22.91
C ASP A 83 -5.82 17.77 -24.04
N ASN A 84 -5.68 17.21 -25.24
CA ASN A 84 -6.50 17.56 -26.41
C ASN A 84 -7.71 16.66 -26.63
N MET A 85 -7.75 15.45 -26.05
CA MET A 85 -8.85 14.50 -26.25
C MET A 85 -10.08 14.84 -25.39
N THR A 86 -11.25 14.86 -26.03
CA THR A 86 -12.54 14.96 -25.33
C THR A 86 -13.17 13.58 -25.10
N GLU A 87 -13.96 13.44 -24.04
CA GLU A 87 -14.67 12.19 -23.68
C GLU A 87 -15.55 11.69 -24.85
N ASN A 88 -16.08 12.61 -25.65
CA ASN A 88 -16.89 12.35 -26.83
C ASN A 88 -16.09 11.78 -28.03
N GLU A 89 -14.82 12.13 -28.19
CA GLU A 89 -13.96 11.58 -29.25
C GLU A 89 -13.55 10.14 -28.93
N LEU A 90 -13.28 9.85 -27.66
CA LEU A 90 -13.03 8.49 -27.19
C LEU A 90 -14.23 7.58 -27.36
N LEU A 91 -15.43 8.06 -27.02
CA LEU A 91 -16.68 7.34 -27.27
C LEU A 91 -16.88 7.05 -28.77
N LYS A 92 -16.55 7.99 -29.66
CA LYS A 92 -16.61 7.78 -31.12
C LYS A 92 -15.57 6.75 -31.60
N MET A 93 -14.38 6.71 -31.01
CA MET A 93 -13.36 5.69 -31.34
C MET A 93 -13.71 4.31 -30.78
N LEU A 94 -14.33 4.24 -29.60
CA LEU A 94 -14.77 2.99 -28.97
C LEU A 94 -15.96 2.36 -29.71
N LYS A 95 -16.95 3.17 -30.13
CA LYS A 95 -18.10 2.71 -30.92
C LYS A 95 -17.71 2.02 -32.23
N LYS A 96 -16.53 2.33 -32.79
CA LYS A 96 -16.00 1.68 -34.01
C LYS A 96 -15.51 0.24 -33.76
N LYS A 97 -15.30 -0.17 -32.50
CA LYS A 97 -14.71 -1.46 -32.13
C LYS A 97 -15.68 -2.29 -31.27
N LYS A 98 -16.47 -3.16 -31.91
CA LYS A 98 -17.54 -3.96 -31.28
C LYS A 98 -17.10 -4.80 -30.06
N LEU A 99 -15.85 -5.25 -30.01
CA LEU A 99 -15.29 -6.06 -28.91
C LEU A 99 -15.10 -5.29 -27.59
N LEU A 100 -15.04 -3.96 -27.65
CA LEU A 100 -14.76 -3.09 -26.50
C LEU A 100 -16.01 -2.67 -25.73
N LYS A 101 -17.21 -2.96 -26.24
CA LYS A 101 -18.48 -2.44 -25.71
C LYS A 101 -18.70 -2.71 -24.22
N ASN A 102 -18.27 -3.88 -23.74
CA ASN A 102 -18.39 -4.27 -22.32
C ASN A 102 -17.34 -3.61 -21.41
N TYR A 103 -16.29 -3.01 -21.98
CA TYR A 103 -15.18 -2.34 -21.28
C TYR A 103 -15.14 -0.83 -21.54
N GLU A 104 -16.10 -0.27 -22.29
CA GLU A 104 -16.17 1.16 -22.62
C GLU A 104 -16.14 2.02 -21.36
N GLN A 105 -16.99 1.69 -20.38
CA GLN A 105 -17.08 2.41 -19.11
C GLN A 105 -15.75 2.42 -18.34
N LEU A 106 -15.03 1.30 -18.36
CA LEU A 106 -13.72 1.17 -17.70
C LEU A 106 -12.69 2.09 -18.36
N ILE A 107 -12.65 2.15 -19.69
CA ILE A 107 -11.70 2.98 -20.44
C ILE A 107 -12.00 4.47 -20.24
N ILE A 108 -13.29 4.83 -20.21
CA ILE A 108 -13.75 6.21 -19.96
C ILE A 108 -13.38 6.65 -18.55
N ASP A 109 -13.72 5.84 -17.54
CA ASP A 109 -13.36 6.11 -16.15
C ASP A 109 -11.83 6.24 -15.97
N HIS A 110 -11.06 5.36 -16.61
CA HIS A 110 -9.59 5.42 -16.62
C HIS A 110 -9.06 6.70 -17.29
N PHE A 111 -9.64 7.11 -18.41
CA PHE A 111 -9.29 8.36 -19.09
C PHE A 111 -9.63 9.59 -18.24
N ASN A 112 -10.79 9.61 -17.60
CA ASN A 112 -11.23 10.69 -16.73
C ASN A 112 -10.30 10.84 -15.52
N ILE A 113 -9.86 9.74 -14.91
CA ILE A 113 -8.85 9.75 -13.83
C ILE A 113 -7.54 10.38 -14.32
N ILE A 114 -7.05 9.98 -15.49
CA ILE A 114 -5.81 10.50 -16.06
C ILE A 114 -5.94 11.99 -16.40
N LYS A 115 -7.07 12.42 -16.93
CA LYS A 115 -7.34 13.82 -17.25
C LYS A 115 -7.36 14.70 -16.01
N ILE A 116 -8.00 14.24 -14.93
CA ILE A 116 -8.00 14.94 -13.63
C ILE A 116 -6.59 15.04 -13.06
N LEU A 117 -5.80 13.95 -13.14
CA LEU A 117 -4.39 13.97 -12.72
C LEU A 117 -3.54 14.95 -13.53
N CYS A 118 -3.86 15.13 -14.81
CA CYS A 118 -3.15 16.06 -15.68
C CYS A 118 -3.56 17.53 -15.48
N ASN A 119 -4.59 17.88 -14.72
CA ASN A 119 -5.04 19.28 -14.63
C ASN A 119 -3.95 20.26 -14.15
N LYS A 120 -3.90 21.45 -14.77
CA LYS A 120 -2.81 22.45 -14.64
C LYS A 120 -2.78 23.19 -13.29
N ASN A 121 -3.93 23.41 -12.66
CA ASN A 121 -4.12 24.43 -11.63
C ASN A 121 -4.43 23.85 -10.23
N CYS A 122 -3.83 22.71 -9.88
CA CYS A 122 -4.09 21.87 -8.70
C CYS A 122 -5.11 20.75 -8.94
N ILE A 123 -4.81 19.59 -8.35
CA ILE A 123 -5.63 18.37 -8.45
C ILE A 123 -6.80 18.52 -7.47
N ASN A 124 -8.04 18.47 -7.96
CA ASN A 124 -9.21 18.36 -7.09
C ASN A 124 -9.30 16.92 -6.55
N TRP A 125 -8.92 16.74 -5.29
CA TRP A 125 -8.83 15.43 -4.64
C TRP A 125 -10.20 14.78 -4.44
N ASP A 126 -11.25 15.52 -4.05
CA ASP A 126 -12.61 14.97 -3.87
C ASP A 126 -13.14 14.40 -5.20
N LEU A 127 -12.97 15.14 -6.32
CA LEU A 127 -13.40 14.69 -7.64
C LEU A 127 -12.60 13.46 -8.10
N LEU A 128 -11.29 13.45 -7.90
CA LEU A 128 -10.42 12.34 -8.27
C LEU A 128 -10.78 11.06 -7.50
N LEU A 129 -11.05 11.17 -6.19
CA LEU A 129 -11.43 10.03 -5.35
C LEU A 129 -12.83 9.52 -5.69
N THR A 130 -13.80 10.42 -5.87
CA THR A 130 -15.16 10.03 -6.29
C THR A 130 -15.15 9.29 -7.63
N THR A 131 -14.41 9.80 -8.62
CA THR A 131 -14.26 9.15 -9.93
C THR A 131 -13.50 7.83 -9.85
N SER A 132 -12.45 7.75 -9.01
CA SER A 132 -11.71 6.50 -8.79
C SER A 132 -12.53 5.43 -8.03
N CYS A 133 -13.40 5.84 -7.12
CA CYS A 133 -14.35 4.95 -6.43
C CYS A 133 -15.44 4.42 -7.37
N LYS A 134 -15.94 5.27 -8.29
CA LYS A 134 -16.83 4.85 -9.38
C LYS A 134 -16.14 3.85 -10.30
N PHE A 135 -14.89 4.12 -10.66
CA PHE A 135 -14.06 3.20 -11.45
C PHE A 135 -13.88 1.83 -10.78
N LEU A 136 -13.63 1.79 -9.47
CA LEU A 136 -13.57 0.52 -8.74
C LEU A 136 -14.90 -0.23 -8.82
N SER A 137 -16.02 0.48 -8.71
CA SER A 137 -17.36 -0.13 -8.79
C SER A 137 -17.65 -0.71 -10.17
N THR A 138 -17.36 0.03 -11.25
CA THR A 138 -17.53 -0.43 -12.62
C THR A 138 -16.60 -1.61 -12.92
N PHE A 139 -15.37 -1.56 -12.42
CA PHE A 139 -14.41 -2.64 -12.54
C PHE A 139 -14.84 -3.94 -11.84
N ILE A 140 -15.39 -3.85 -10.63
CA ILE A 140 -15.87 -5.03 -9.88
C ILE A 140 -17.04 -5.70 -10.62
N ASN A 141 -17.95 -4.91 -11.19
CA ASN A 141 -19.04 -5.46 -12.01
C ASN A 141 -18.51 -6.23 -13.23
N ILE A 142 -17.47 -5.72 -13.88
CA ILE A 142 -16.81 -6.40 -15.01
C ILE A 142 -16.06 -7.65 -14.55
N TYR A 143 -15.41 -7.61 -13.37
CA TYR A 143 -14.71 -8.75 -12.79
C TYR A 143 -15.67 -9.92 -12.50
N CYS A 144 -16.89 -9.64 -12.05
CA CYS A 144 -17.91 -10.68 -11.84
C CYS A 144 -18.16 -11.53 -13.10
N HIS A 145 -17.87 -11.00 -14.30
CA HIS A 145 -17.98 -11.72 -15.57
C HIS A 145 -16.62 -12.20 -16.13
N ASN A 146 -15.48 -11.70 -15.63
CA ASN A 146 -14.14 -11.96 -16.18
C ASN A 146 -13.06 -12.11 -15.10
N LEU A 147 -12.77 -13.35 -14.70
CA LEU A 147 -11.88 -13.70 -13.60
C LEU A 147 -10.38 -13.39 -13.84
N TRP A 148 -9.95 -13.25 -15.09
CA TRP A 148 -8.53 -13.03 -15.47
C TRP A 148 -8.03 -11.62 -15.12
N LEU A 149 -8.90 -10.71 -14.71
CA LEU A 149 -8.60 -9.30 -14.39
C LEU A 149 -8.08 -9.08 -12.96
N LEU A 150 -7.91 -10.16 -12.19
CA LEU A 150 -7.53 -10.13 -10.79
C LEU A 150 -6.25 -9.31 -10.46
N PRO A 151 -5.15 -9.37 -11.26
CA PRO A 151 -3.95 -8.57 -10.98
C PRO A 151 -4.18 -7.06 -11.08
N TYR A 152 -5.10 -6.63 -11.95
CA TYR A 152 -5.41 -5.23 -12.11
C TYR A 152 -6.26 -4.70 -10.94
N LEU A 153 -7.14 -5.52 -10.35
CA LEU A 153 -7.88 -5.16 -9.14
C LEU A 153 -6.96 -4.73 -8.00
N LEU A 154 -5.92 -5.53 -7.73
CA LEU A 154 -4.94 -5.22 -6.68
C LEU A 154 -4.29 -3.85 -6.92
N TYR A 155 -4.02 -3.54 -8.18
CA TYR A 155 -3.40 -2.30 -8.58
C TYR A 155 -4.33 -1.10 -8.44
N ILE A 156 -5.61 -1.22 -8.82
CA ILE A 156 -6.62 -0.16 -8.60
C ILE A 156 -6.73 0.16 -7.11
N CYS A 157 -6.83 -0.86 -6.26
CA CYS A 157 -6.89 -0.63 -4.81
C CYS A 157 -5.59 -0.03 -4.26
N PHE A 158 -4.43 -0.44 -4.77
CA PHE A 158 -3.16 0.17 -4.38
C PHE A 158 -3.07 1.66 -4.78
N PHE A 159 -3.54 1.99 -5.97
CA PHE A 159 -3.61 3.36 -6.47
C PHE A 159 -4.53 4.23 -5.60
N LEU A 160 -5.75 3.75 -5.31
CA LEU A 160 -6.70 4.40 -4.42
C LEU A 160 -6.08 4.69 -3.04
N ASN A 161 -5.40 3.71 -2.47
CA ASN A 161 -4.76 3.85 -1.15
C ASN A 161 -3.62 4.87 -1.13
N ASN A 162 -2.88 5.00 -2.24
CA ASN A 162 -1.83 6.00 -2.33
C ASN A 162 -2.42 7.39 -2.52
N ILE A 163 -3.42 7.55 -3.39
CA ILE A 163 -4.09 8.83 -3.60
C ILE A 163 -4.74 9.31 -2.32
N SER A 164 -5.46 8.45 -1.60
CA SER A 164 -6.08 8.85 -0.33
C SER A 164 -5.02 9.34 0.66
N LYS A 165 -3.88 8.66 0.74
CA LYS A 165 -2.75 9.09 1.58
C LYS A 165 -2.20 10.46 1.16
N TYR A 166 -2.03 10.70 -0.13
CA TYR A 166 -1.56 12.00 -0.62
C TYR A 166 -2.59 13.11 -0.38
N ALA A 167 -3.87 12.83 -0.61
CA ALA A 167 -4.96 13.77 -0.36
C ALA A 167 -5.05 14.16 1.13
N ASP A 168 -4.95 13.17 2.04
CA ASP A 168 -4.92 13.42 3.48
C ASP A 168 -3.70 14.28 3.89
N MET A 169 -2.52 14.01 3.32
CA MET A 169 -1.30 14.81 3.56
C MET A 169 -1.42 16.25 3.06
N CYS A 170 -2.02 16.45 1.88
CA CYS A 170 -2.26 17.79 1.35
C CYS A 170 -3.30 18.56 2.19
N SER A 171 -4.37 17.88 2.62
CA SER A 171 -5.40 18.49 3.47
C SER A 171 -4.85 18.91 4.83
N SER A 172 -3.95 18.11 5.44
CA SER A 172 -3.32 18.48 6.71
C SER A 172 -2.42 19.71 6.60
N ASN A 173 -1.70 19.86 5.47
CA ASN A 173 -0.82 21.02 5.27
C ASN A 173 -1.61 22.32 5.13
N ILE A 174 -2.75 22.28 4.42
CA ILE A 174 -3.64 23.44 4.26
C ILE A 174 -4.16 23.89 5.63
N ASN A 175 -4.63 22.96 6.46
CA ASN A 175 -5.17 23.26 7.78
C ASN A 175 -4.09 23.81 8.75
N ASN A 176 -2.86 23.30 8.67
CA ASN A 176 -1.74 23.82 9.46
C ASN A 176 -1.36 25.25 9.06
N THR A 177 -1.55 25.63 7.79
CA THR A 177 -1.26 26.98 7.29
C THR A 177 -2.36 27.99 7.68
N THR A 178 -3.59 27.53 7.92
CA THR A 178 -4.68 28.38 8.42
C THR A 178 -4.67 28.53 9.95
N ASN A 179 -4.09 27.58 10.68
CA ASN A 179 -4.03 27.60 12.14
C ASN A 179 -2.84 28.40 12.72
N THR A 180 -1.93 28.94 11.91
CA THR A 180 -0.87 29.86 12.42
C THR A 180 -1.40 31.23 12.85
N ASN A 181 -2.71 31.49 12.72
CA ASN A 181 -3.33 32.79 13.05
C ASN A 181 -4.31 32.74 14.24
N LYS A 182 -4.39 31.64 15.00
CA LYS A 182 -5.18 31.59 16.24
C LYS A 182 -4.48 30.76 17.32
N ASP A 183 -3.84 31.47 18.24
CA ASP A 183 -3.33 30.94 19.50
C ASP A 183 -4.51 30.56 20.43
N ASP A 184 -5.17 29.42 20.19
CA ASP A 184 -6.13 28.84 21.13
C ASP A 184 -5.67 27.45 21.58
N ILE A 185 -4.86 27.46 22.65
CA ILE A 185 -4.19 26.32 23.30
C ILE A 185 -5.16 25.27 23.93
N TYR A 186 -6.48 25.45 23.80
CA TYR A 186 -7.47 24.62 24.52
C TYR A 186 -8.45 23.80 23.66
N ASN A 187 -8.30 23.74 22.33
CA ASN A 187 -9.22 22.96 21.46
C ASN A 187 -8.59 21.75 20.72
N GLU A 188 -7.32 21.42 20.97
CA GLU A 188 -6.61 20.37 20.20
C GLU A 188 -7.12 18.93 20.45
N GLU A 189 -7.87 18.66 21.50
CA GLU A 189 -8.27 17.28 21.83
C GLU A 189 -9.48 16.77 21.04
N ASN A 190 -10.27 17.67 20.40
CA ASN A 190 -11.49 17.31 19.67
C ASN A 190 -11.57 17.92 18.26
N GLU A 191 -10.46 18.33 17.63
CA GLU A 191 -10.45 18.53 16.18
C GLU A 191 -10.56 17.15 15.49
N ASP A 192 -11.81 16.78 15.18
CA ASP A 192 -12.30 15.60 14.49
C ASP A 192 -11.22 14.71 13.86
N ILE A 193 -10.94 13.56 14.49
CA ILE A 193 -10.27 12.40 13.87
C ILE A 193 -10.87 12.08 12.49
N HIS A 194 -12.14 12.43 12.29
CA HIS A 194 -12.90 12.31 11.05
C HIS A 194 -12.39 13.20 9.90
N ASN A 195 -11.82 14.37 10.20
CA ASN A 195 -11.23 15.28 9.20
C ASN A 195 -9.80 14.89 8.83
N LYS A 196 -8.99 14.41 9.79
CA LYS A 196 -7.56 14.08 9.57
C LYS A 196 -7.31 12.90 8.63
N ASN A 197 -8.34 12.11 8.30
CA ASN A 197 -8.26 11.00 7.35
C ASN A 197 -9.53 10.81 6.50
N LYS A 198 -10.26 11.90 6.21
CA LYS A 198 -11.54 11.88 5.48
C LYS A 198 -11.47 11.00 4.23
N TYR A 199 -10.43 11.18 3.41
CA TYR A 199 -10.30 10.47 2.13
C TYR A 199 -9.96 9.00 2.30
N THR A 200 -9.13 8.66 3.28
CA THR A 200 -8.84 7.24 3.60
C THR A 200 -10.11 6.52 4.09
N ILE A 201 -10.97 7.19 4.86
CA ILE A 201 -12.26 6.64 5.32
C ILE A 201 -13.22 6.42 4.15
N GLU A 202 -13.30 7.38 3.22
CA GLU A 202 -14.16 7.27 2.03
C GLU A 202 -13.78 6.06 1.16
N VAL A 203 -12.48 5.88 0.87
CA VAL A 203 -11.99 4.72 0.11
C VAL A 203 -12.30 3.42 0.85
N LEU A 204 -12.07 3.38 2.17
CA LEU A 204 -12.36 2.20 2.98
C LEU A 204 -13.84 1.82 2.91
N ASN A 205 -14.75 2.80 3.04
CA ASN A 205 -16.19 2.57 2.96
C ASN A 205 -16.62 2.08 1.58
N SER A 206 -16.04 2.65 0.52
CA SER A 206 -16.29 2.21 -0.86
C SER A 206 -15.86 0.76 -1.08
N ILE A 207 -14.63 0.39 -0.67
CA ILE A 207 -14.14 -0.99 -0.75
C ILE A 207 -15.03 -1.93 0.07
N ARG A 208 -15.36 -1.54 1.32
CA ARG A 208 -16.17 -2.35 2.24
C ARG A 208 -17.56 -2.64 1.68
N GLY A 209 -18.21 -1.65 1.06
CA GLY A 209 -19.51 -1.83 0.43
C GLY A 209 -19.53 -2.88 -0.68
N LYS A 210 -18.38 -3.17 -1.30
CA LYS A 210 -18.26 -4.15 -2.40
C LYS A 210 -17.79 -5.54 -1.95
N ILE A 211 -17.32 -5.69 -0.72
CA ILE A 211 -16.95 -7.01 -0.17
C ILE A 211 -18.19 -7.92 -0.10
N GLY A 212 -19.35 -7.36 0.27
CA GLY A 212 -20.61 -8.11 0.39
C GLY A 212 -21.06 -8.74 -0.93
N THR A 213 -20.87 -8.07 -2.06
CA THR A 213 -21.30 -8.56 -3.38
C THR A 213 -20.45 -9.71 -3.91
N LEU A 214 -19.28 -9.95 -3.32
CA LEU A 214 -18.33 -11.00 -3.72
C LEU A 214 -18.31 -12.18 -2.75
N LYS A 215 -19.16 -12.15 -1.71
CA LYS A 215 -19.26 -13.21 -0.70
C LYS A 215 -20.15 -14.34 -1.23
N GLY A 216 -19.59 -15.53 -1.45
CA GLY A 216 -20.35 -16.74 -1.77
C GLY A 216 -19.77 -17.56 -2.93
N ASP A 217 -19.44 -16.91 -4.05
CA ASP A 217 -18.94 -17.64 -5.22
C ASP A 217 -17.45 -17.95 -5.09
N VAL A 218 -17.13 -19.24 -5.19
CA VAL A 218 -15.75 -19.77 -5.07
C VAL A 218 -14.78 -19.10 -6.06
N GLU A 219 -15.24 -18.78 -7.26
CA GLU A 219 -14.44 -18.11 -8.30
C GLU A 219 -14.16 -16.64 -7.97
N LYS A 220 -15.06 -15.98 -7.23
CA LYS A 220 -14.95 -14.57 -6.84
C LYS A 220 -14.11 -14.36 -5.57
N HIS A 221 -13.76 -15.44 -4.86
CA HIS A 221 -12.92 -15.39 -3.67
C HIS A 221 -11.57 -14.71 -3.91
N GLY A 222 -11.02 -14.77 -5.13
CA GLY A 222 -9.82 -14.01 -5.50
C GLY A 222 -9.98 -12.51 -5.25
N ALA A 223 -11.05 -11.91 -5.76
CA ALA A 223 -11.33 -10.49 -5.57
C ALA A 223 -11.69 -10.18 -4.12
N PHE A 224 -12.46 -11.04 -3.46
CA PHE A 224 -12.77 -10.92 -2.03
C PHE A 224 -11.49 -10.81 -1.19
N ILE A 225 -10.52 -11.71 -1.39
CA ILE A 225 -9.23 -11.67 -0.68
C ILE A 225 -8.49 -10.34 -0.91
N ILE A 226 -8.47 -9.84 -2.15
CA ILE A 226 -7.79 -8.58 -2.46
C ILE A 226 -8.47 -7.39 -1.78
N LEU A 227 -9.80 -7.30 -1.83
CA LEU A 227 -10.52 -6.23 -1.15
C LEU A 227 -10.32 -6.31 0.36
N MET A 228 -10.41 -7.50 0.95
CA MET A 228 -10.16 -7.73 2.37
C MET A 228 -8.73 -7.33 2.78
N LEU A 229 -7.72 -7.74 2.00
CA LEU A 229 -6.32 -7.34 2.19
C LEU A 229 -6.19 -5.81 2.26
N GLN A 230 -6.82 -5.09 1.34
CA GLN A 230 -6.70 -3.64 1.25
C GLN A 230 -7.52 -2.93 2.33
N SER A 231 -8.72 -3.42 2.65
CA SER A 231 -9.53 -2.92 3.77
C SER A 231 -8.78 -3.04 5.09
N ILE A 232 -8.19 -4.20 5.38
CA ILE A 232 -7.38 -4.38 6.59
C ILE A 232 -6.24 -3.36 6.60
N LYS A 233 -5.51 -3.23 5.50
CA LYS A 233 -4.38 -2.28 5.41
C LYS A 233 -4.80 -0.84 5.68
N LEU A 234 -5.95 -0.41 5.18
CA LEU A 234 -6.51 0.93 5.45
C LEU A 234 -6.96 1.08 6.91
N CYS A 235 -7.65 0.09 7.47
CA CYS A 235 -8.07 0.10 8.88
C CYS A 235 -6.89 0.21 9.84
N MET A 236 -5.82 -0.55 9.59
CA MET A 236 -4.59 -0.49 10.38
C MET A 236 -3.99 0.91 10.35
N LYS A 237 -4.02 1.60 9.20
CA LYS A 237 -3.50 2.96 9.05
C LYS A 237 -4.34 3.99 9.83
N LEU A 238 -5.65 3.79 9.90
CA LEU A 238 -6.57 4.65 10.66
C LEU A 238 -6.50 4.44 12.18
N ASN A 239 -5.70 3.48 12.68
CA ASN A 239 -5.64 3.06 14.08
C ASN A 239 -7.01 2.70 14.69
N ASN A 240 -8.02 2.39 13.86
CA ASN A 240 -9.37 2.08 14.32
C ASN A 240 -9.52 0.58 14.63
N MET A 241 -9.12 0.18 15.85
CA MET A 241 -9.16 -1.22 16.29
C MET A 241 -10.58 -1.83 16.31
N GLN A 242 -11.63 -1.03 16.51
CA GLN A 242 -13.00 -1.53 16.57
C GLN A 242 -13.44 -2.10 15.20
N THR A 243 -13.15 -1.38 14.11
CA THR A 243 -13.48 -1.83 12.74
C THR A 243 -12.76 -3.13 12.35
N THR A 244 -11.51 -3.28 12.80
CA THR A 244 -10.67 -4.47 12.60
C THR A 244 -11.29 -5.75 13.16
N SER A 245 -12.06 -5.67 14.25
CA SER A 245 -12.77 -6.84 14.80
C SER A 245 -13.89 -7.36 13.90
N SER A 246 -14.59 -6.48 13.20
CA SER A 246 -15.64 -6.86 12.25
C SER A 246 -15.08 -7.62 11.05
N PHE A 247 -13.91 -7.22 10.54
CA PHE A 247 -13.25 -7.90 9.43
C PHE A 247 -12.82 -9.32 9.80
N LEU A 248 -12.29 -9.55 11.00
CA LEU A 248 -11.96 -10.91 11.44
C LEU A 248 -13.20 -11.81 11.51
N LYS A 249 -14.35 -11.31 11.98
CA LYS A 249 -15.60 -12.07 11.96
C LYS A 249 -16.02 -12.43 10.54
N ILE A 250 -15.88 -11.50 9.60
CA ILE A 250 -16.18 -11.74 8.18
C ILE A 250 -15.24 -12.80 7.60
N ILE A 251 -13.93 -12.75 7.90
CA ILE A 251 -12.94 -13.72 7.42
C ILE A 251 -13.22 -15.11 8.00
N ASN A 252 -13.45 -15.19 9.31
CA ASN A 252 -13.68 -16.46 9.98
C ASN A 252 -15.02 -17.11 9.58
N SER A 253 -16.01 -16.31 9.18
CA SER A 253 -17.31 -16.80 8.67
C SER A 253 -17.32 -17.05 7.17
N ALA A 254 -16.30 -16.62 6.44
CA ALA A 254 -16.19 -16.87 5.01
C ALA A 254 -15.47 -18.20 4.80
N ASP A 255 -16.13 -19.15 4.12
CA ASP A 255 -15.50 -20.40 3.70
C ASP A 255 -14.66 -20.16 2.44
N ILE A 256 -13.46 -19.59 2.63
CA ILE A 256 -12.61 -19.13 1.53
C ILE A 256 -11.86 -20.31 0.91
N SER A 257 -12.36 -20.80 -0.22
CA SER A 257 -11.58 -21.70 -1.09
C SER A 257 -10.42 -20.97 -1.77
N TYR A 258 -9.21 -21.50 -1.60
CA TYR A 258 -7.97 -20.96 -2.17
C TYR A 258 -7.63 -21.51 -3.56
N SER A 259 -8.39 -22.48 -4.08
CA SER A 259 -8.04 -23.26 -5.28
C SER A 259 -7.84 -22.43 -6.55
N TYR A 260 -8.64 -21.38 -6.72
CA TYR A 260 -8.63 -20.53 -7.93
C TYR A 260 -7.75 -19.28 -7.80
N ILE A 261 -7.04 -19.13 -6.68
CA ILE A 261 -6.36 -17.90 -6.33
C ILE A 261 -4.85 -18.08 -6.53
N PRO A 262 -4.19 -17.24 -7.33
CA PRO A 262 -2.74 -17.29 -7.46
C PRO A 262 -2.07 -17.11 -6.10
N LYS A 263 -1.13 -18.02 -5.78
CA LYS A 263 -0.43 -18.07 -4.47
C LYS A 263 0.14 -16.73 -4.02
N SER A 264 0.58 -15.88 -4.95
CA SER A 264 1.09 -14.55 -4.64
C SER A 264 0.09 -13.65 -3.90
N PHE A 265 -1.20 -13.72 -4.24
CA PHE A 265 -2.23 -12.92 -3.57
C PHE A 265 -2.55 -13.49 -2.18
N ILE A 266 -2.57 -14.81 -2.06
CA ILE A 266 -2.80 -15.49 -0.78
C ILE A 266 -1.68 -15.13 0.22
N VAL A 267 -0.42 -15.17 -0.23
CA VAL A 267 0.74 -14.79 0.59
C VAL A 267 0.63 -13.34 1.09
N LEU A 268 0.20 -12.41 0.23
CA LEU A 268 0.00 -11.00 0.62
C LEU A 268 -1.13 -10.86 1.66
N PHE A 269 -2.25 -11.55 1.44
CA PHE A 269 -3.36 -11.56 2.36
C PHE A 269 -2.99 -12.15 3.72
N LYS A 270 -2.32 -13.30 3.73
CA LYS A 270 -1.87 -13.99 4.95
C LYS A 270 -0.89 -13.15 5.76
N TYR A 271 0.02 -12.43 5.10
CA TYR A 271 0.87 -11.45 5.76
C TYR A 271 0.03 -10.33 6.43
N GLN A 272 -0.92 -9.74 5.72
CA GLN A 272 -1.73 -8.66 6.29
C GLN A 272 -2.65 -9.15 7.42
N LEU A 273 -3.18 -10.36 7.31
CA LEU A 273 -3.94 -11.02 8.35
C LEU A 273 -3.08 -11.29 9.59
N GLY A 274 -1.82 -11.73 9.40
CA GLY A 274 -0.86 -11.85 10.49
C GLY A 274 -0.59 -10.53 11.20
N MET A 275 -0.42 -9.43 10.45
CA MET A 275 -0.26 -8.09 11.03
C MET A 275 -1.49 -7.65 11.83
N LEU A 276 -2.69 -8.06 11.39
CA LEU A 276 -3.93 -7.80 12.10
C LEU A 276 -3.97 -8.50 13.46
N TYR A 277 -3.62 -9.79 13.48
CA TYR A 277 -3.52 -10.54 14.73
C TYR A 277 -2.41 -10.00 15.64
N LEU A 278 -1.30 -9.55 15.06
CA LEU A 278 -0.19 -8.94 15.81
C LEU A 278 -0.65 -7.69 16.56
N GLN A 279 -1.42 -6.80 15.91
CA GLN A 279 -1.96 -5.60 16.55
C GLN A 279 -2.95 -5.93 17.67
N LYS A 280 -3.66 -7.06 17.58
CA LYS A 280 -4.53 -7.57 18.64
C LYS A 280 -3.80 -8.35 19.74
N LEU A 281 -2.47 -8.44 19.66
CA LEU A 281 -1.64 -9.23 20.56
C LEU A 281 -1.96 -10.75 20.53
N GLU A 282 -2.64 -11.23 19.47
CA GLU A 282 -2.93 -12.65 19.24
C GLU A 282 -1.72 -13.36 18.58
N TYR A 283 -0.61 -13.43 19.32
CA TYR A 283 0.71 -13.84 18.81
C TYR A 283 0.74 -15.22 18.17
N GLU A 284 0.02 -16.20 18.72
CA GLU A 284 0.02 -17.57 18.19
C GLU A 284 -0.63 -17.66 16.80
N LYS A 285 -1.74 -16.95 16.60
CA LYS A 285 -2.42 -16.91 15.30
C LYS A 285 -1.57 -16.13 14.30
N ALA A 286 -1.02 -14.98 14.72
CA ALA A 286 -0.12 -14.18 13.88
C ALA A 286 1.08 -15.01 13.39
N GLU A 287 1.73 -15.75 14.28
CA GLU A 287 2.89 -16.58 13.93
C GLU A 287 2.54 -17.67 12.90
N LYS A 288 1.41 -18.37 13.07
CA LYS A 288 0.95 -19.39 12.11
C LYS A 288 0.77 -18.80 10.71
N GLU A 289 0.14 -17.63 10.61
CA GLU A 289 -0.11 -16.97 9.32
C GLU A 289 1.20 -16.47 8.68
N PHE A 290 2.12 -15.92 9.47
CA PHE A 290 3.42 -15.48 8.96
C PHE A 290 4.30 -16.64 8.51
N ILE A 291 4.33 -17.76 9.23
CA ILE A 291 5.10 -18.96 8.81
C ILE A 291 4.57 -19.50 7.48
N TRP A 292 3.26 -19.57 7.33
CA TRP A 292 2.64 -19.99 6.07
C TRP A 292 3.02 -19.03 4.92
N ALA A 293 2.93 -17.73 5.16
CA ALA A 293 3.29 -16.70 4.18
C ALA A 293 4.78 -16.76 3.80
N PHE A 294 5.68 -16.95 4.77
CA PHE A 294 7.12 -17.05 4.55
C PHE A 294 7.45 -18.26 3.68
N SER A 295 6.88 -19.42 4.00
CA SER A 295 7.15 -20.70 3.32
C SER A 295 6.65 -20.69 1.87
N ASN A 296 5.50 -20.06 1.61
CA ASN A 296 4.88 -19.99 0.28
C ASN A 296 5.33 -18.77 -0.55
N SER A 297 6.15 -17.87 0.00
CA SER A 297 6.62 -16.69 -0.71
C SER A 297 7.75 -17.00 -1.69
N ASN A 298 7.75 -16.30 -2.82
CA ASN A 298 8.76 -16.46 -3.87
C ASN A 298 10.17 -16.13 -3.34
N LYS A 299 11.15 -17.00 -3.61
CA LYS A 299 12.56 -16.85 -3.21
C LYS A 299 13.17 -15.54 -3.72
N ASN A 300 12.73 -15.05 -4.89
CA ASN A 300 13.28 -13.84 -5.51
C ASN A 300 12.86 -12.54 -4.79
N LYS A 301 11.82 -12.59 -3.93
CA LYS A 301 11.32 -11.41 -3.21
C LYS A 301 11.91 -11.30 -1.80
N ILE A 302 13.24 -11.10 -1.75
CA ILE A 302 14.01 -11.07 -0.49
C ILE A 302 13.50 -9.97 0.46
N SER A 303 13.21 -8.77 -0.05
CA SER A 303 12.73 -7.65 0.76
C SER A 303 11.38 -7.92 1.43
N PHE A 304 10.49 -8.68 0.79
CA PHE A 304 9.21 -9.05 1.37
C PHE A 304 9.35 -10.20 2.37
N LYS A 305 10.21 -11.19 2.07
CA LYS A 305 10.58 -12.24 3.03
C LYS A 305 11.20 -11.67 4.29
N LYS A 306 12.07 -10.66 4.16
CA LYS A 306 12.66 -9.95 5.29
C LYS A 306 11.60 -9.37 6.22
N LYS A 307 10.58 -8.70 5.67
CA LYS A 307 9.45 -8.15 6.46
C LYS A 307 8.68 -9.23 7.22
N ILE A 308 8.36 -10.34 6.56
CA ILE A 308 7.68 -11.46 7.21
C ILE A 308 8.55 -12.02 8.34
N LEU A 309 9.84 -12.20 8.06
CA LEU A 309 10.80 -12.74 9.02
C LEU A 309 10.96 -11.83 10.26
N GLU A 310 11.00 -10.51 10.07
CA GLU A 310 11.03 -9.53 11.17
C GLU A 310 9.82 -9.70 12.10
N ALA A 311 8.61 -9.82 11.54
CA ALA A 311 7.41 -10.03 12.34
C ALA A 311 7.45 -11.35 13.13
N ILE A 312 7.93 -12.44 12.50
CA ILE A 312 8.11 -13.74 13.18
C ILE A 312 9.13 -13.62 14.31
N ILE A 313 10.26 -12.95 14.08
CA ILE A 313 11.31 -12.76 15.09
C ILE A 313 10.75 -11.99 16.27
N CYS A 314 10.04 -10.87 16.06
CA CYS A 314 9.44 -10.10 17.15
C CYS A 314 8.53 -10.96 18.04
N ILE A 315 7.64 -11.76 17.42
CA ILE A 315 6.75 -12.66 18.16
C ILE A 315 7.53 -13.71 18.96
N ARG A 316 8.55 -14.32 18.36
CA ARG A 316 9.35 -15.36 19.01
C ARG A 316 10.20 -14.81 20.16
N LEU A 317 10.69 -13.58 20.05
CA LEU A 317 11.40 -12.91 21.14
C LEU A 317 10.48 -12.67 22.34
N ASN A 318 9.21 -12.31 22.13
CA ASN A 318 8.23 -12.23 23.23
C ASN A 318 8.03 -13.59 23.94
N LYS A 319 8.20 -14.71 23.24
CA LYS A 319 8.19 -16.05 23.83
C LYS A 319 9.52 -16.45 24.48
N GLY A 320 10.56 -15.62 24.39
CA GLY A 320 11.91 -15.94 24.84
C GLY A 320 12.67 -16.91 23.93
N ILE A 321 12.21 -17.10 22.69
CA ILE A 321 12.83 -17.98 21.70
C ILE A 321 13.72 -17.14 20.79
N TYR A 322 15.01 -17.48 20.72
CA TYR A 322 16.01 -16.70 19.99
C TYR A 322 16.29 -17.28 18.59
N PRO A 323 16.25 -16.48 17.52
CA PRO A 323 16.70 -16.93 16.20
C PRO A 323 18.22 -17.11 16.16
N PRO A 324 18.74 -17.99 15.30
CA PRO A 324 20.17 -18.17 15.15
C PRO A 324 20.83 -16.96 14.47
N LYS A 325 22.06 -16.64 14.88
CA LYS A 325 22.77 -15.42 14.44
C LYS A 325 22.99 -15.36 12.91
N HIS A 326 23.26 -16.51 12.28
CA HIS A 326 23.47 -16.57 10.82
C HIS A 326 22.22 -16.13 10.04
N LEU A 327 21.02 -16.46 10.53
CA LEU A 327 19.77 -16.07 9.88
C LEU A 327 19.57 -14.56 9.92
N LEU A 328 19.95 -13.90 11.02
CA LEU A 328 19.86 -12.45 11.14
C LEU A 328 20.83 -11.73 10.20
N ILE A 329 22.05 -12.25 10.07
CA ILE A 329 23.08 -11.68 9.18
C ILE A 329 22.63 -11.81 7.72
N ASN A 330 22.11 -12.99 7.31
CA ASN A 330 21.69 -13.23 5.93
C ASN A 330 20.55 -12.32 5.44
N TYR A 331 19.75 -11.76 6.35
CA TYR A 331 18.63 -10.87 6.03
C TYR A 331 18.88 -9.40 6.44
N ASP A 332 20.11 -9.04 6.82
CA ASP A 332 20.49 -7.71 7.32
C ASP A 332 19.62 -7.24 8.49
N LEU A 333 19.46 -8.11 9.50
CA LEU A 333 18.65 -7.91 10.71
C LEU A 333 19.51 -7.67 11.96
N ASN A 334 20.56 -6.86 11.80
CA ASN A 334 21.56 -6.61 12.85
C ASN A 334 20.98 -5.93 14.10
N ILE A 335 19.87 -5.19 13.96
CA ILE A 335 19.17 -4.54 15.09
C ILE A 335 18.77 -5.59 16.14
N TYR A 336 18.28 -6.75 15.70
CA TYR A 336 17.84 -7.83 16.61
C TYR A 336 18.98 -8.52 17.32
N ILE A 337 20.22 -8.46 16.81
CA ILE A 337 21.39 -9.02 17.50
C ILE A 337 21.62 -8.28 18.83
N LYS A 338 21.53 -6.95 18.82
CA LYS A 338 21.66 -6.13 20.03
C LYS A 338 20.49 -6.36 21.00
N ILE A 339 19.26 -6.48 20.48
CA ILE A 339 18.07 -6.78 21.30
C ILE A 339 18.22 -8.13 22.01
N ILE A 340 18.60 -9.17 21.27
CA ILE A 340 18.82 -10.52 21.82
C ILE A 340 19.93 -10.51 22.87
N TYR A 341 20.99 -9.72 22.65
CA TYR A 341 22.06 -9.55 23.63
C TYR A 341 21.55 -8.92 24.93
N SER A 342 20.77 -7.83 24.85
CA SER A 342 20.12 -7.22 26.02
C SER A 342 19.24 -8.20 26.77
N MET A 343 18.42 -8.96 26.05
CA MET A 343 17.52 -9.96 26.64
C MET A 343 18.29 -11.04 27.38
N LYS A 344 19.36 -11.59 26.78
CA LYS A 344 20.18 -12.64 27.41
C LYS A 344 20.92 -12.16 28.65
N LYS A 345 21.33 -10.89 28.69
CA LYS A 345 22.04 -10.29 29.83
C LYS A 345 21.11 -9.62 30.85
N GLY A 346 19.81 -9.52 30.58
CA GLY A 346 18.89 -8.73 31.41
C GLY A 346 19.25 -7.23 31.43
N ASN A 347 19.93 -6.72 30.40
CA ASN A 347 20.37 -5.33 30.38
C ASN A 347 19.26 -4.41 29.86
N VAL A 348 18.46 -3.89 30.79
CA VAL A 348 17.32 -3.00 30.52
C VAL A 348 17.75 -1.68 29.87
N PHE A 349 18.89 -1.12 30.30
CA PHE A 349 19.41 0.12 29.74
C PHE A 349 19.78 -0.01 28.26
N LEU A 350 20.51 -1.08 27.91
CA LEU A 350 20.90 -1.35 26.53
C LEU A 350 19.68 -1.62 25.66
N TYR A 351 18.69 -2.34 26.18
CA TYR A 351 17.42 -2.56 25.50
C TYR A 351 16.70 -1.24 25.17
N ASN A 352 16.48 -0.38 26.18
CA ASN A 352 15.78 0.89 26.02
C ASN A 352 16.51 1.82 25.04
N ASN A 353 17.85 1.85 25.07
CA ASN A 353 18.63 2.65 24.14
C ASN A 353 18.48 2.15 22.69
N VAL A 354 18.52 0.84 22.46
CA VAL A 354 18.31 0.26 21.12
C VAL A 354 16.90 0.56 20.61
N VAL A 355 15.86 0.35 21.41
CA VAL A 355 14.48 0.62 21.01
C VAL A 355 14.27 2.10 20.69
N ARG A 356 14.81 3.01 21.51
CA ARG A 356 14.73 4.45 21.27
C ARG A 356 15.42 4.87 19.96
N ASN A 357 16.61 4.34 19.68
CA ASN A 357 17.37 4.68 18.47
C ASN A 357 16.70 4.16 17.19
N TYR A 358 15.94 3.07 17.27
CA TYR A 358 15.28 2.44 16.14
C TYR A 358 13.74 2.56 16.18
N SER A 359 13.18 3.49 16.96
CA SER A 359 11.73 3.67 17.12
C SER A 359 11.02 3.92 15.78
N ASN A 360 11.57 4.82 14.96
CA ASN A 360 11.06 5.13 13.61
C ASN A 360 11.06 3.90 12.69
N TYR A 361 12.01 2.98 12.88
CA TYR A 361 12.05 1.73 12.13
C TYR A 361 10.85 0.87 12.51
N PHE A 362 10.67 0.57 13.80
CA PHE A 362 9.58 -0.29 14.26
C PHE A 362 8.19 0.29 13.97
N PHE A 363 8.03 1.60 14.09
CA PHE A 363 6.79 2.30 13.74
C PHE A 363 6.45 2.13 12.25
N LYS A 364 7.43 2.29 11.37
CA LYS A 364 7.23 2.14 9.91
C LYS A 364 6.80 0.72 9.51
N TYR A 365 7.24 -0.31 10.24
CA TYR A 365 6.88 -1.70 9.98
C TYR A 365 5.65 -2.18 10.78
N GLY A 366 5.09 -1.36 11.68
CA GLY A 366 3.96 -1.74 12.53
C GLY A 366 4.33 -2.82 13.56
N LEU A 367 5.56 -2.77 14.08
CA LEU A 367 6.09 -3.73 15.06
C LEU A 367 6.27 -3.12 16.45
N ASN A 368 5.93 -1.83 16.63
CA ASN A 368 6.24 -1.07 17.83
C ASN A 368 5.64 -1.71 19.08
N GLU A 369 4.34 -2.01 19.06
CA GLU A 369 3.62 -2.61 20.18
C GLU A 369 4.21 -3.98 20.54
N CYS A 370 4.61 -4.77 19.54
CA CYS A 370 5.20 -6.08 19.77
C CYS A 370 6.59 -5.98 20.40
N ILE A 371 7.40 -4.99 19.98
CA ILE A 371 8.71 -4.70 20.57
C ILE A 371 8.55 -4.21 22.00
N ASP A 372 7.62 -3.30 22.28
CA ASP A 372 7.42 -2.78 23.64
C ASP A 372 7.16 -3.90 24.67
N GLN A 373 6.47 -4.97 24.27
CA GLN A 373 6.22 -6.15 25.10
C GLN A 373 7.48 -6.97 25.44
N ILE A 374 8.54 -6.90 24.61
CA ILE A 374 9.81 -7.59 24.88
C ILE A 374 10.47 -7.03 26.15
N HIS A 375 10.17 -5.79 26.54
CA HIS A 375 10.68 -5.18 27.78
C HIS A 375 10.40 -6.06 29.01
N PHE A 376 9.21 -6.67 29.10
CA PHE A 376 8.87 -7.58 30.20
C PHE A 376 9.76 -8.82 30.24
N VAL A 377 10.15 -9.34 29.08
CA VAL A 377 11.07 -10.49 28.98
C VAL A 377 12.47 -10.12 29.45
N VAL A 378 12.94 -8.91 29.12
CA VAL A 378 14.25 -8.40 29.58
C VAL A 378 14.25 -8.27 31.11
N ASN A 379 13.20 -7.68 31.70
CA ASN A 379 13.07 -7.52 33.14
C ASN A 379 13.00 -8.87 33.86
N ARG A 380 12.23 -9.83 33.33
CA ARG A 380 12.18 -11.19 33.86
C ARG A 380 13.57 -11.85 33.87
N ASN A 381 14.34 -11.68 32.80
CA ASN A 381 15.67 -12.25 32.71
C ASN A 381 16.65 -11.57 33.68
N LEU A 382 16.52 -10.24 33.90
CA LEU A 382 17.28 -9.53 34.93
C LEU A 382 16.99 -10.09 36.32
N LEU A 383 15.71 -10.21 36.69
CA LEU A 383 15.30 -10.76 37.98
C LEU A 383 15.81 -12.19 38.16
N LYS A 384 15.76 -13.01 37.11
CA LYS A 384 16.32 -14.37 37.15
C LYS A 384 17.82 -14.35 37.48
N ILE A 385 18.59 -13.46 36.86
CA ILE A 385 20.03 -13.31 37.13
C ILE A 385 20.26 -12.87 38.59
N ILE A 386 19.45 -11.93 39.10
CA ILE A 386 19.55 -11.45 40.49
C ILE A 386 19.23 -12.57 41.48
N VAL A 387 18.16 -13.35 41.24
CA VAL A 387 17.78 -14.47 42.09
C VAL A 387 18.84 -15.59 42.05
N ASP A 388 19.36 -15.92 40.87
CA ASP A 388 20.43 -16.91 40.72
C ASP A 388 21.72 -16.45 41.43
N TRP A 389 22.03 -15.15 41.38
CA TRP A 389 23.16 -14.54 42.09
C TRP A 389 22.96 -14.58 43.61
N TRP A 390 21.78 -14.16 44.08
CA TRP A 390 21.41 -14.17 45.50
C TRP A 390 21.46 -15.58 46.07
N ASN A 391 20.87 -16.56 45.38
CA ASN A 391 20.85 -17.95 45.81
C ASN A 391 22.24 -18.56 45.90
N LYS A 392 23.18 -18.18 45.02
CA LYS A 392 24.57 -18.65 45.09
C LYS A 392 25.35 -18.03 46.24
N ILE A 393 25.09 -16.77 46.59
CA ILE A 393 25.85 -16.06 47.62
C ILE A 393 25.29 -16.33 49.01
N VAL A 394 23.96 -16.32 49.15
CA VAL A 394 23.29 -16.38 50.45
C VAL A 394 23.09 -17.80 50.96
N LYS A 395 22.95 -18.82 50.09
CA LYS A 395 22.95 -20.22 50.56
C LYS A 395 24.30 -20.65 51.12
N ASP A 396 25.40 -20.13 50.58
CA ASP A 396 26.74 -20.54 50.99
C ASP A 396 27.32 -19.68 52.12
N ASN A 397 26.83 -18.45 52.35
CA ASN A 397 27.34 -17.58 53.42
C ASN A 397 26.27 -16.58 53.93
N LEU A 398 25.60 -16.92 55.03
CA LEU A 398 24.65 -16.04 55.74
C LEU A 398 25.29 -14.76 56.34
N ASN A 399 26.62 -14.71 56.50
CA ASN A 399 27.33 -13.67 57.25
C ASN A 399 28.08 -12.61 56.41
N LYS A 400 27.83 -12.50 55.10
CA LYS A 400 28.56 -11.56 54.21
C LYS A 400 27.72 -10.42 53.63
N ILE A 401 26.56 -10.13 54.22
CA ILE A 401 25.68 -9.04 53.77
C ILE A 401 26.07 -7.68 54.41
N TYR A 402 27.18 -7.62 55.15
CA TYR A 402 27.77 -6.35 55.63
C TYR A 402 28.99 -5.95 54.82
#